data_AF-A0A2W6UDS9-F1
#
_entry.id   AF-A0A2W6UDS9-F1
#
_cell.length_a   1.000
_cell.length_b   1.000
_cell.length_c   1.000
_cell.angle_alpha   90.00
_cell.angle_beta   90.00
_cell.angle_gamma   90.00
#
_symmetry.space_group_name_H-M   'P 1'
#
loop_
_entity.id
_entity.type
_entity.pdbx_description
1 polymer ?
#
loop_
_entity_poly.entity_id
_entity_poly.type
_entity_poly.pdbx_seq_one_letter_code
_entity_poly.pdbx_strand_id
1 'polypeptide(L)'
;VTKEAVDLDGSCILYDSNKNATEVIYFGNLKSKNGSVKHSGDDLTGDVNGDDGLDNEVITVDFGNLESNVEHVALVLNSYKGQDFGTIPFASIRIYEGTPTNVREVFAKYDIANDASFKGHVAMVMGVFYKRNGEWKFNAIGDATADRKLQQTIETVKQKYL
;
A
#
# COMPACT_ATOMS: atom_id res chain seq x y z
N VAL A 1 -21.79 -18.66 9.83
CA VAL A 1 -20.66 -17.70 9.97
C VAL A 1 -21.17 -16.36 9.52
N THR A 2 -21.21 -15.36 10.41
CA THR A 2 -21.58 -13.99 10.06
C THR A 2 -20.49 -13.45 9.13
N LYS A 3 -20.87 -12.95 7.96
CA LYS A 3 -19.97 -12.29 7.02
C LYS A 3 -19.73 -10.88 7.53
N GLU A 4 -18.48 -10.55 7.85
CA GLU A 4 -18.09 -9.21 8.27
C GLU A 4 -17.44 -8.49 7.10
N ALA A 5 -17.86 -7.24 6.85
CA ALA A 5 -17.27 -6.38 5.85
C ALA A 5 -15.91 -5.87 6.36
N VAL A 6 -14.86 -6.13 5.60
CA VAL A 6 -13.50 -5.70 5.92
C VAL A 6 -13.13 -4.50 5.04
N ASP A 7 -12.37 -3.60 5.64
CA ASP A 7 -12.02 -2.31 5.05
C ASP A 7 -10.49 -2.17 5.18
N LEU A 8 -9.80 -2.57 4.12
CA LEU A 8 -8.34 -2.53 4.00
C LEU A 8 -7.97 -1.39 3.05
N ASP A 9 -7.30 -0.38 3.59
CA ASP A 9 -6.86 0.80 2.88
C ASP A 9 -5.41 0.66 2.43
N GLY A 10 -5.19 0.66 1.12
CA GLY A 10 -3.91 0.93 0.50
C GLY A 10 -3.60 2.43 0.54
N SER A 11 -2.35 2.78 0.75
CA SER A 11 -1.91 4.17 0.65
C SER A 11 -0.53 4.29 0.03
N CYS A 12 -0.34 5.36 -0.73
CA CYS A 12 0.92 5.72 -1.38
C CYS A 12 1.40 7.07 -0.87
N ILE A 13 2.63 7.11 -0.38
CA ILE A 13 3.24 8.32 0.19
C ILE A 13 4.47 8.70 -0.62
N LEU A 14 4.49 9.95 -1.08
CA LEU A 14 5.60 10.54 -1.80
C LEU A 14 6.48 11.29 -0.82
N TYR A 15 7.79 11.03 -0.85
CA TYR A 15 8.76 11.73 -0.02
C TYR A 15 9.83 12.44 -0.85
N ASP A 16 10.24 13.61 -0.39
CA ASP A 16 11.40 14.32 -0.93
C ASP A 16 12.74 13.73 -0.43
N SER A 17 13.85 14.33 -0.88
CA SER A 17 15.21 13.97 -0.44
C SER A 17 15.47 14.20 1.05
N ASN A 18 14.69 15.07 1.70
CA ASN A 18 14.77 15.34 3.13
C ASN A 18 13.83 14.43 3.95
N LYS A 19 13.23 13.42 3.30
CA LYS A 19 12.25 12.50 3.89
C LYS A 19 11.00 13.20 4.43
N ASN A 20 10.63 14.34 3.86
CA ASN A 20 9.35 14.97 4.14
C ASN A 20 8.29 14.37 3.22
N ALA A 21 7.14 14.00 3.77
CA ALA A 21 5.99 13.58 2.97
C ALA A 21 5.47 14.79 2.18
N THR A 22 5.60 14.77 0.86
CA THR A 22 5.15 15.85 -0.03
C THR A 22 3.69 15.67 -0.43
N GLU A 23 3.25 14.42 -0.53
CA GLU A 23 1.88 14.06 -0.86
C GLU A 23 1.53 12.67 -0.32
N VAL A 24 0.26 12.47 0.04
CA VAL A 24 -0.28 11.19 0.51
C VAL A 24 -1.54 10.90 -0.31
N ILE A 25 -1.55 9.76 -0.99
CA ILE A 25 -2.69 9.28 -1.78
C ILE A 25 -3.29 8.08 -1.05
N TYR A 26 -4.58 8.18 -0.75
CA TYR A 26 -5.37 7.25 0.06
C TYR A 26 -6.86 7.48 -0.24
N PHE A 27 -7.77 6.73 0.38
CA PHE A 27 -9.23 6.86 0.16
C PHE A 27 -9.77 8.31 0.24
N GLY A 28 -9.19 9.16 1.08
CA GLY A 28 -9.57 10.57 1.24
C GLY A 28 -8.92 11.54 0.25
N ASN A 29 -7.91 11.10 -0.50
CA ASN A 29 -7.22 11.87 -1.53
C ASN A 29 -6.82 10.95 -2.70
N LEU A 30 -7.74 10.74 -3.64
CA LEU A 30 -7.64 9.69 -4.65
C LEU A 30 -6.61 9.95 -5.77
N LYS A 31 -6.02 11.13 -5.84
CA LYS A 31 -5.12 11.51 -6.92
C LYS A 31 -4.09 12.54 -6.46
N SER A 32 -2.84 12.32 -6.86
CA SER A 32 -1.78 13.32 -6.77
C SER A 32 -2.09 14.60 -7.55
N LYS A 33 -1.53 15.75 -7.15
CA LYS A 33 -1.76 17.05 -7.84
C LYS A 33 -1.47 16.98 -9.34
N ASN A 34 -0.36 16.34 -9.72
CA ASN A 34 0.06 16.21 -11.12
C ASN A 34 -0.53 14.95 -11.81
N GLY A 35 -1.25 14.11 -11.06
CA GLY A 35 -1.91 12.91 -11.57
C GLY A 35 -1.02 11.70 -11.84
N SER A 36 0.24 11.71 -11.38
CA SER A 36 1.17 10.58 -11.44
C SER A 36 0.73 9.41 -10.58
N VAL A 37 0.17 9.66 -9.40
CA VAL A 37 -0.46 8.65 -8.54
C VAL A 37 -1.98 8.75 -8.60
N LYS A 38 -2.65 7.61 -8.77
CA LYS A 38 -4.11 7.46 -8.80
C LYS A 38 -4.54 6.26 -7.96
N HIS A 39 -5.59 6.45 -7.18
CA HIS A 39 -6.26 5.42 -6.39
C HIS A 39 -7.61 5.09 -7.02
N SER A 40 -8.02 3.82 -7.01
CA SER A 40 -9.26 3.36 -7.64
C SER A 40 -10.55 3.85 -6.96
N GLY A 41 -10.45 4.49 -5.79
CA GLY A 41 -11.54 4.56 -4.82
C GLY A 41 -11.43 3.47 -3.77
N ASP A 42 -12.15 3.69 -2.68
CA ASP A 42 -12.18 2.88 -1.46
C ASP A 42 -13.16 1.70 -1.59
N ASP A 43 -12.73 0.50 -1.18
CA ASP A 43 -13.60 -0.67 -1.03
C ASP A 43 -13.88 -0.95 0.45
N LEU A 44 -15.07 -0.54 0.87
CA LEU A 44 -15.50 -0.62 2.27
C LEU A 44 -15.92 -2.02 2.73
N THR A 45 -15.96 -3.00 1.82
CA THR A 45 -16.61 -4.30 2.04
C THR A 45 -15.68 -5.49 1.91
N GLY A 46 -14.69 -5.42 1.03
CA GLY A 46 -13.89 -6.54 0.59
C GLY A 46 -14.76 -7.69 0.04
N ASP A 47 -14.19 -8.89 0.07
CA ASP A 47 -14.78 -10.09 -0.51
C ASP A 47 -15.77 -10.79 0.44
N VAL A 48 -16.87 -10.10 0.78
CA VAL A 48 -17.92 -10.65 1.66
C VAL A 48 -18.55 -11.94 1.13
N ASN A 49 -18.41 -12.24 -0.16
CA ASN A 49 -18.94 -13.46 -0.79
C ASN A 49 -17.88 -14.52 -1.11
N GLY A 50 -16.66 -14.37 -0.58
CA GLY A 50 -15.51 -15.19 -0.92
C GLY A 50 -14.66 -14.53 -1.99
N ASP A 51 -13.39 -14.93 -2.06
CA ASP A 51 -12.39 -14.42 -3.01
C ASP A 51 -12.89 -14.56 -4.46
N ASP A 52 -13.14 -13.44 -5.11
CA ASP A 52 -13.58 -13.38 -6.51
C ASP A 52 -12.40 -13.29 -7.51
N GLY A 53 -11.17 -13.24 -6.98
CA GLY A 53 -9.92 -13.14 -7.72
C GLY A 53 -9.62 -11.75 -8.28
N LEU A 54 -10.39 -10.72 -7.91
CA LEU A 54 -10.19 -9.34 -8.32
C LEU A 54 -9.50 -8.53 -7.20
N ASP A 55 -8.70 -7.53 -7.59
CA ASP A 55 -8.15 -6.60 -6.61
C ASP A 55 -9.28 -5.66 -6.16
N ASN A 56 -9.63 -5.63 -4.87
CA ASN A 56 -10.65 -4.73 -4.32
C ASN A 56 -10.27 -3.25 -4.48
N GLU A 57 -8.98 -2.96 -4.37
CA GLU A 57 -8.42 -1.61 -4.45
C GLU A 57 -7.10 -1.63 -5.22
N VAL A 58 -6.88 -0.60 -6.03
CA VAL A 58 -5.68 -0.46 -6.85
C VAL A 58 -5.14 0.97 -6.75
N ILE A 59 -3.86 1.09 -6.42
CA ILE A 59 -3.09 2.32 -6.57
C ILE A 59 -2.13 2.17 -7.74
N THR A 60 -2.24 3.07 -8.71
CA THR A 60 -1.35 3.15 -9.87
C THR A 60 -0.38 4.32 -9.70
N VAL A 61 0.91 4.07 -9.94
CA VAL A 61 1.98 5.07 -9.91
C VAL A 61 2.65 5.16 -11.28
N ASP A 62 2.56 6.32 -11.91
CA ASP A 62 3.32 6.67 -13.12
C ASP A 62 4.65 7.34 -12.71
N PHE A 63 5.69 6.51 -12.61
CA PHE A 63 7.04 6.96 -12.25
C PHE A 63 7.65 7.95 -13.24
N GLY A 64 7.21 7.95 -14.51
CA GLY A 64 7.67 8.90 -15.53
C GLY A 64 7.08 10.30 -15.37
N ASN A 65 5.95 10.41 -14.66
CA ASN A 65 5.26 11.67 -14.41
C ASN A 65 5.35 12.13 -12.94
N LEU A 66 6.11 11.46 -12.08
CA LEU A 66 6.34 11.93 -10.71
C LEU A 66 7.03 13.31 -10.70
N GLU A 67 6.70 14.15 -9.70
CA GLU A 67 7.39 15.42 -9.52
C GLU A 67 8.90 15.19 -9.28
N SER A 68 9.73 16.09 -9.81
CA SER A 68 11.19 15.90 -9.82
C SER A 68 11.84 15.86 -8.44
N ASN A 69 11.18 16.45 -7.43
CA ASN A 69 11.59 16.46 -6.03
C ASN A 69 11.25 15.15 -5.29
N VAL A 70 10.44 14.25 -5.86
CA VAL A 70 10.11 12.96 -5.23
C VAL A 70 11.29 12.01 -5.38
N GLU A 71 11.80 11.53 -4.25
CA GLU A 71 12.93 10.60 -4.18
C GLU A 71 12.55 9.22 -3.64
N HIS A 72 11.45 9.14 -2.87
CA HIS A 72 10.91 7.87 -2.38
C HIS A 72 9.40 7.79 -2.57
N VAL A 73 8.92 6.59 -2.87
CA VAL A 73 7.49 6.25 -2.95
C VAL A 73 7.24 5.04 -2.05
N ALA A 74 6.55 5.25 -0.93
CA ALA A 74 6.23 4.19 0.01
C ALA A 74 4.80 3.69 -0.20
N LEU A 75 4.62 2.38 -0.12
CA LEU A 75 3.32 1.71 -0.17
C LEU A 75 3.04 1.10 1.20
N VAL A 76 1.90 1.44 1.78
CA VAL A 76 1.47 0.96 3.11
C VAL A 76 0.03 0.46 3.06
N LEU A 77 -0.31 -0.45 3.96
CA LEU A 77 -1.68 -0.94 4.14
C LEU A 77 -2.13 -0.68 5.59
N ASN A 78 -3.37 -0.26 5.77
CA ASN A 78 -4.02 -0.12 7.07
C ASN A 78 -5.40 -0.80 7.05
N SER A 79 -5.85 -1.36 8.18
CA SER A 79 -7.26 -1.71 8.34
C SER A 79 -8.01 -0.51 8.92
N TYR A 80 -8.93 0.08 8.16
CA TYR A 80 -9.66 1.29 8.56
C TYR A 80 -10.50 1.07 9.81
N LYS A 81 -11.23 -0.05 9.83
CA LYS A 81 -12.10 -0.47 10.95
C LYS A 81 -11.31 -1.18 12.06
N GLY A 82 -9.99 -1.34 11.88
CA GLY A 82 -9.08 -1.91 12.88
C GLY A 82 -9.22 -3.41 13.07
N GLN A 83 -9.67 -4.14 12.05
CA GLN A 83 -9.62 -5.60 12.06
C GLN A 83 -8.17 -6.07 12.06
N ASP A 84 -7.91 -7.06 12.90
CA ASP A 84 -6.62 -7.75 12.94
C ASP A 84 -6.39 -8.47 11.61
N PHE A 85 -5.26 -8.21 10.96
CA PHE A 85 -4.87 -8.84 9.70
C PHE A 85 -4.94 -10.36 9.74
N GLY A 86 -4.57 -10.98 10.87
CA GLY A 86 -4.65 -12.42 11.06
C GLY A 86 -6.07 -12.98 11.19
N THR A 87 -7.09 -12.12 11.16
CA THR A 87 -8.52 -12.51 11.19
C THR A 87 -9.23 -12.27 9.86
N ILE A 88 -8.58 -11.59 8.91
CA ILE A 88 -9.16 -11.26 7.62
C ILE A 88 -8.87 -12.42 6.65
N PRO A 89 -9.91 -13.15 6.20
CA PRO A 89 -9.70 -14.21 5.23
C PRO A 89 -9.32 -13.63 3.86
N PHE A 90 -8.48 -14.34 3.12
CA PHE A 90 -8.09 -14.02 1.74
C PHE A 90 -7.38 -12.66 1.55
N ALA A 91 -7.00 -11.97 2.63
CA ALA A 91 -6.18 -10.77 2.56
C ALA A 91 -4.85 -11.06 1.87
N SER A 92 -4.67 -10.49 0.69
CA SER A 92 -3.47 -10.64 -0.14
C SER A 92 -3.18 -9.33 -0.85
N ILE A 93 -1.90 -9.02 -1.01
CA ILE A 93 -1.46 -7.85 -1.77
C ILE A 93 -0.42 -8.25 -2.80
N ARG A 94 -0.42 -7.56 -3.93
CA ARG A 94 0.62 -7.66 -4.95
C ARG A 94 1.08 -6.27 -5.40
N ILE A 95 2.38 -6.14 -5.64
CA ILE A 95 3.00 -4.96 -6.25
C ILE A 95 3.66 -5.43 -7.54
N TYR A 96 3.34 -4.79 -8.65
CA TYR A 96 3.78 -5.22 -9.98
C TYR A 96 3.92 -4.06 -10.96
N GLU A 97 4.70 -4.29 -12.02
CA GLU A 97 4.76 -3.43 -13.19
C GLU A 97 3.75 -3.91 -14.25
N GLY A 98 3.02 -2.99 -14.85
CA GLY A 98 2.12 -3.26 -15.97
C GLY A 98 0.67 -2.87 -15.67
N THR A 99 -0.27 -3.66 -16.17
CA THR A 99 -1.72 -3.50 -15.91
C THR A 99 -2.28 -4.77 -15.27
N PRO A 100 -3.48 -4.73 -14.65
CA PRO A 100 -4.10 -5.93 -14.08
C PRO A 100 -4.24 -7.09 -15.08
N THR A 101 -4.39 -6.76 -16.36
CA THR A 101 -4.53 -7.72 -17.47
C THR A 101 -3.22 -8.06 -18.19
N ASN A 102 -2.12 -7.34 -17.91
CA ASN A 102 -0.82 -7.54 -18.54
C ASN A 102 0.31 -7.18 -17.56
N VAL A 103 0.58 -8.12 -16.66
CA VAL A 103 1.65 -8.02 -15.66
C VAL A 103 2.98 -8.32 -16.33
N ARG A 104 3.93 -7.38 -16.24
CA ARG A 104 5.29 -7.53 -16.79
C ARG A 104 6.26 -8.14 -15.78
N GLU A 105 6.26 -7.58 -14.58
CA GLU A 105 7.12 -7.99 -13.47
C GLU A 105 6.35 -7.88 -12.16
N VAL A 106 6.51 -8.86 -11.28
CA VAL A 106 5.96 -8.80 -9.92
C VAL A 106 7.10 -8.45 -8.96
N PHE A 107 6.98 -7.31 -8.29
CA PHE A 107 7.96 -6.84 -7.33
C PHE A 107 7.80 -7.50 -5.95
N ALA A 108 6.56 -7.68 -5.49
CA ALA A 108 6.27 -8.35 -4.23
C ALA A 108 4.84 -8.93 -4.22
N LYS A 109 4.65 -9.97 -3.40
CA LYS A 109 3.34 -10.50 -3.00
C LYS A 109 3.36 -10.80 -1.51
N TYR A 110 2.29 -10.45 -0.82
CA TYR A 110 2.11 -10.70 0.60
C TYR A 110 0.81 -11.46 0.82
N ASP A 111 0.89 -12.67 1.37
CA ASP A 111 -0.27 -13.47 1.78
C ASP A 111 -0.54 -13.19 3.27
N ILE A 112 -1.27 -12.10 3.53
CA ILE A 112 -1.50 -11.57 4.88
C ILE A 112 -2.35 -12.54 5.68
N ALA A 113 -3.35 -13.17 5.04
CA ALA A 113 -4.26 -14.10 5.70
C ALA A 113 -3.55 -15.35 6.26
N ASN A 114 -2.49 -15.82 5.60
CA ASN A 114 -1.79 -17.05 5.97
C ASN A 114 -0.44 -16.84 6.66
N ASP A 115 0.01 -15.60 6.83
CA ASP A 115 1.27 -15.28 7.50
C ASP A 115 1.05 -14.83 8.95
N ALA A 116 1.52 -15.67 9.89
CA ALA A 116 1.35 -15.45 11.32
C ALA A 116 2.05 -14.19 11.86
N SER A 117 3.00 -13.60 11.12
CA SER A 117 3.68 -12.36 11.51
C SER A 117 2.76 -11.14 11.46
N PHE A 118 1.67 -11.18 10.68
CA PHE A 118 0.68 -10.09 10.63
C PHE A 118 -0.38 -10.18 11.73
N LYS A 119 -0.45 -11.31 12.46
CA LYS A 119 -1.43 -11.48 13.53
C LYS A 119 -1.22 -10.49 14.67
N GLY A 120 -2.29 -9.83 15.10
CA GLY A 120 -2.27 -8.79 16.13
C GLY A 120 -2.00 -7.38 15.58
N HIS A 121 -1.80 -7.25 14.27
CA HIS A 121 -1.49 -5.99 13.61
C HIS A 121 -2.61 -5.52 12.69
N VAL A 122 -2.66 -4.21 12.47
CA VAL A 122 -3.68 -3.53 11.63
C VAL A 122 -3.03 -2.58 10.62
N ALA A 123 -1.71 -2.63 10.51
CA ALA A 123 -0.91 -1.76 9.66
C ALA A 123 0.35 -2.51 9.21
N MET A 124 0.78 -2.28 7.96
CA MET A 124 2.05 -2.79 7.44
C MET A 124 2.67 -1.83 6.44
N VAL A 125 4.00 -1.90 6.33
CA VAL A 125 4.75 -1.26 5.24
C VAL A 125 5.04 -2.32 4.19
N MET A 126 4.43 -2.17 3.02
CA MET A 126 4.58 -3.16 1.95
C MET A 126 5.94 -3.05 1.27
N GLY A 127 6.39 -1.84 1.00
CA GLY A 127 7.63 -1.63 0.27
C GLY A 127 7.87 -0.16 -0.04
N VAL A 128 9.10 0.14 -0.45
CA VAL A 128 9.53 1.49 -0.82
C VAL A 128 10.26 1.44 -2.15
N PHE A 129 9.80 2.25 -3.10
CA PHE A 129 10.61 2.61 -4.25
C PHE A 129 11.51 3.79 -3.89
N TYR A 130 12.76 3.75 -4.34
CA TYR A 130 13.74 4.81 -4.14
C TYR A 130 14.57 5.02 -5.40
N LYS A 131 15.06 6.24 -5.63
CA LYS A 131 15.99 6.50 -6.74
C LYS A 131 17.42 6.10 -6.36
N ARG A 132 18.08 5.39 -7.27
CA ARG A 132 19.53 5.12 -7.22
C ARG A 132 20.11 5.33 -8.61
N ASN A 133 21.04 6.27 -8.73
CA ASN A 133 21.67 6.64 -10.01
C ASN A 133 20.66 7.05 -11.11
N GLY A 134 19.57 7.72 -10.73
CA GLY A 134 18.52 8.14 -11.67
C GLY A 134 17.51 7.06 -12.05
N GLU A 135 17.68 5.83 -11.56
CA GLU A 135 16.73 4.73 -11.76
C GLU A 135 15.93 4.44 -10.51
N TRP A 136 14.65 4.12 -10.66
CA TRP A 136 13.84 3.60 -9.57
C TRP A 136 14.23 2.17 -9.25
N LYS A 137 14.42 1.89 -7.97
CA LYS A 137 14.64 0.55 -7.40
C LYS A 137 13.55 0.28 -6.37
N PHE A 138 13.16 -0.99 -6.24
CA PHE A 138 12.18 -1.42 -5.26
C PHE A 138 12.86 -2.14 -4.10
N ASN A 139 12.48 -1.77 -2.88
CA ASN A 139 12.80 -2.52 -1.66
C ASN A 139 11.51 -3.15 -1.13
N ALA A 140 11.41 -4.47 -1.20
CA ALA A 140 10.34 -5.22 -0.56
C ALA A 140 10.56 -5.20 0.96
N ILE A 141 9.53 -4.82 1.72
CA ILE A 141 9.59 -4.72 3.18
C ILE A 141 8.68 -5.80 3.80
N GLY A 142 7.36 -5.67 3.65
CA GLY A 142 6.41 -6.69 4.13
C GLY A 142 6.27 -6.75 5.66
N ASP A 143 6.68 -5.70 6.37
CA ASP A 143 6.71 -5.68 7.83
C ASP A 143 5.41 -5.12 8.40
N ALA A 144 4.79 -5.85 9.32
CA ALA A 144 3.71 -5.34 10.16
C ALA A 144 4.23 -4.28 11.15
N THR A 145 3.39 -3.31 11.51
CA THR A 145 3.76 -2.26 12.47
C THR A 145 2.78 -2.23 13.65
N ALA A 146 3.20 -1.62 14.77
CA ALA A 146 2.32 -1.38 15.91
C ALA A 146 1.36 -0.20 15.68
N ASP A 147 1.40 0.41 14.50
CA ASP A 147 0.61 1.59 14.15
C ASP A 147 -0.86 1.21 14.00
N ARG A 148 -1.74 2.18 14.29
CA ARG A 148 -3.19 2.03 14.13
C ARG A 148 -3.80 3.08 13.22
N LYS A 149 -3.02 4.08 12.81
CA LYS A 149 -3.46 5.19 11.96
C LYS A 149 -2.44 5.42 10.88
N LEU A 150 -2.90 5.80 9.69
CA LEU A 150 -2.04 6.12 8.55
C LEU A 150 -0.96 7.17 8.90
N GLN A 151 -1.28 8.18 9.71
CA GLN A 151 -0.31 9.20 10.11
C GLN A 151 0.86 8.62 10.94
N GLN A 152 0.60 7.59 11.74
CA GLN A 152 1.66 6.89 12.47
C GLN A 152 2.50 6.06 11.51
N THR A 153 1.86 5.35 10.57
CA THR A 153 2.56 4.57 9.54
C THR A 153 3.48 5.45 8.68
N ILE A 154 3.06 6.68 8.34
CA ILE A 154 3.88 7.68 7.62
C ILE A 154 5.17 7.99 8.39
N GLU A 155 5.07 8.26 9.70
CA GLU A 155 6.25 8.51 10.54
C GLU A 155 7.12 7.26 10.67
N THR A 156 6.52 6.09 10.81
CA THR A 156 7.25 4.80 10.84
C THR A 156 8.03 4.57 9.55
N VAL A 157 7.42 4.83 8.38
CA VAL A 157 8.09 4.79 7.07
C VAL A 157 9.33 5.67 7.08
N LYS A 158 9.14 6.95 7.42
CA LYS A 158 10.21 7.95 7.46
C LYS A 158 11.38 7.56 8.36
N GLN A 159 11.09 6.99 9.53
CA GLN A 159 12.11 6.73 10.55
C GLN A 159 12.87 5.42 10.33
N LYS A 160 12.23 4.40 9.74
CA LYS A 160 12.79 3.04 9.68
C LYS A 160 13.16 2.57 8.28
N TYR A 161 12.52 3.09 7.24
CA TYR A 161 12.60 2.50 5.90
C TYR A 161 13.11 3.46 4.81
N LEU A 162 13.22 4.75 5.12
CA LEU A 162 13.90 5.76 4.30
C LEU A 162 15.24 6.11 4.94
#